data_AF-A0A9W7DPT1-F1
#
_entry.id   AF-A0A9W7DPT1-F1
#
_cell.length_a   1.000
_cell.length_b   1.000
_cell.length_c   1.000
_cell.angle_alpha   90.00
_cell.angle_beta   90.00
_cell.angle_gamma   90.00
#
_symmetry.space_group_name_H-M   'P 1'
#
loop_
_entity.id
_entity.type
_entity.pdbx_description
1 polymer ?
#
loop_
_entity_poly.entity_id
_entity_poly.type
_entity_poly.pdbx_seq_one_letter_code
_entity_poly.pdbx_strand_id
1 'polypeptide(L)'
;MLPPKKKSKTSEKTDNHNPNPFLQEFESTLLDPALSSLSTIFDPSTDPLKRGSMWTTMCSHGEDLVNKYAWAVPNHEAIEVCKKLEPIVEVGAGQGYWGRCLEGAGVEIKSYDVSAEGGLIGGKKKKGKESFRVLEGDSSVLLEEEHENSTLLLCFPDEDSIDGTSLGLSCLENFPGTHLIHIGELYPSSLPVSQAPFGRTSTPEFQVALSTSFHCLKVIPLPRWPHESTTLSVWKRTQTVAITFEGDSDDEDDEDEEEEYKYIPEGEVLDDNRCCKDWSTRLKGIRMTLLADEFTVAKYPPSDSSGLKVATALITSVKKGDPRFVQVTDEEISIICQSCLLKSGENFTEDKSWR
;
A
#
# COMPACT_ATOMS: atom_id res chain seq x y z
N MET A 1 -18.69 -75.29 11.28
CA MET A 1 -19.21 -74.21 10.41
C MET A 1 -19.11 -72.90 11.19
N LEU A 2 -18.10 -72.08 10.89
CA LEU A 2 -17.96 -70.73 11.46
C LEU A 2 -18.56 -69.71 10.46
N PRO A 3 -19.29 -68.68 10.94
CA PRO A 3 -20.01 -67.75 10.09
C PRO A 3 -19.07 -66.75 9.37
N PRO A 4 -19.50 -66.16 8.24
CA PRO A 4 -18.65 -65.32 7.41
C PRO A 4 -18.43 -63.93 8.06
N LYS A 5 -17.19 -63.44 7.97
CA LYS A 5 -16.78 -62.10 8.42
C LYS A 5 -17.45 -61.02 7.56
N LYS A 6 -18.18 -60.10 8.20
CA LYS A 6 -18.66 -58.85 7.58
C LYS A 6 -17.46 -57.96 7.24
N LYS A 7 -17.34 -57.56 5.97
CA LYS A 7 -16.44 -56.48 5.53
C LYS A 7 -16.94 -55.16 6.11
N SER A 8 -16.12 -54.47 6.90
CA SER A 8 -16.39 -53.07 7.27
C SER A 8 -16.07 -52.18 6.07
N LYS A 9 -17.05 -51.37 5.65
CA LYS A 9 -16.81 -50.23 4.77
C LYS A 9 -16.27 -49.11 5.63
N THR A 10 -14.98 -48.82 5.52
CA THR A 10 -14.39 -47.55 5.93
C THR A 10 -14.83 -46.50 4.91
N SER A 11 -15.74 -45.62 5.32
CA SER A 11 -16.00 -44.37 4.60
C SER A 11 -14.91 -43.37 5.01
N GLU A 12 -13.96 -43.10 4.12
CA GLU A 12 -13.13 -41.90 4.21
C GLU A 12 -14.05 -40.68 4.16
N LYS A 13 -14.21 -40.01 5.31
CA LYS A 13 -14.68 -38.63 5.33
C LYS A 13 -13.48 -37.77 4.97
N THR A 14 -13.43 -37.29 3.73
CA THR A 14 -12.56 -36.17 3.36
C THR A 14 -13.10 -34.94 4.09
N ASP A 15 -12.39 -34.50 5.13
CA ASP A 15 -12.69 -33.26 5.83
C ASP A 15 -12.34 -32.10 4.89
N ASN A 16 -13.35 -31.57 4.21
CA ASN A 16 -13.20 -30.53 3.20
C ASN A 16 -13.12 -29.16 3.90
N HIS A 17 -12.11 -28.98 4.75
CA HIS A 17 -11.89 -27.71 5.44
C HIS A 17 -11.27 -26.72 4.45
N ASN A 18 -12.07 -25.76 3.96
CA ASN A 18 -11.54 -24.65 3.16
C ASN A 18 -10.70 -23.74 4.08
N PRO A 19 -9.37 -23.62 3.89
CA PRO A 19 -8.53 -22.77 4.73
C PRO A 19 -8.75 -21.27 4.51
N ASN A 20 -9.43 -20.87 3.42
CA ASN A 20 -9.69 -19.48 3.07
C ASN A 20 -11.13 -19.26 2.55
N PRO A 21 -12.14 -19.29 3.45
CA PRO A 21 -13.53 -19.08 3.08
C PRO A 21 -13.82 -17.66 2.54
N PHE A 22 -13.04 -16.65 2.93
CA PHE A 22 -13.20 -15.28 2.41
C PHE A 22 -12.95 -15.22 0.90
N LEU A 23 -11.85 -15.80 0.41
CA LEU A 23 -11.58 -15.81 -1.03
C LEU A 23 -12.71 -16.48 -1.82
N GLN A 24 -13.19 -17.63 -1.33
CA GLN A 24 -14.28 -18.35 -1.98
C GLN A 24 -15.58 -17.52 -2.01
N GLU A 25 -15.95 -16.89 -0.90
CA GLU A 25 -17.16 -16.08 -0.83
C GLU A 25 -17.04 -14.77 -1.63
N PHE A 26 -15.84 -14.16 -1.64
CA PHE A 26 -15.54 -13.00 -2.48
C PHE A 26 -15.69 -13.35 -3.97
N GLU A 27 -15.07 -14.43 -4.43
CA GLU A 27 -15.20 -14.92 -5.81
C GLU A 27 -16.64 -15.27 -6.16
N SER A 28 -17.36 -15.94 -5.26
CA SER A 28 -18.78 -16.25 -5.44
C SER A 28 -19.65 -14.98 -5.54
N THR A 29 -19.31 -13.94 -4.77
CA THR A 29 -20.00 -12.66 -4.80
C THR A 29 -19.80 -11.97 -6.14
N LEU A 30 -18.60 -12.02 -6.71
CA LEU A 30 -18.32 -11.47 -8.05
C LEU A 30 -19.10 -12.16 -9.17
N LEU A 31 -19.61 -13.37 -8.95
CA LEU A 31 -20.47 -14.09 -9.88
C LEU A 31 -21.96 -13.71 -9.76
N ASP A 32 -22.35 -12.92 -8.75
CA ASP A 32 -23.73 -12.48 -8.58
C ASP A 32 -24.18 -11.64 -9.80
N PRO A 33 -25.31 -11.98 -10.46
CA PRO A 33 -25.87 -11.20 -11.56
C PRO A 33 -26.10 -9.72 -11.23
N ALA A 34 -26.37 -9.38 -9.96
CA ALA A 34 -26.48 -8.00 -9.51
C ALA A 34 -25.15 -7.24 -9.61
N LEU A 35 -24.02 -7.96 -9.50
CA LEU A 35 -22.67 -7.42 -9.60
C LEU A 35 -22.03 -7.63 -10.97
N SER A 36 -22.69 -8.32 -11.91
CA SER A 36 -22.16 -8.56 -13.27
C SER A 36 -21.92 -7.27 -14.06
N SER A 37 -22.52 -6.15 -13.62
CA SER A 37 -22.32 -4.83 -14.21
C SER A 37 -21.15 -4.05 -13.60
N LEU A 38 -20.55 -4.49 -12.48
CA LEU A 38 -19.49 -3.74 -11.78
C LEU A 38 -18.26 -3.44 -12.65
N SER A 39 -18.01 -4.25 -13.67
CA SER A 39 -16.94 -4.00 -14.65
C SER A 39 -17.07 -2.66 -15.37
N THR A 40 -18.28 -2.08 -15.44
CA THR A 40 -18.53 -0.79 -16.08
C THR A 40 -18.71 0.36 -15.08
N ILE A 41 -18.51 0.14 -13.77
CA ILE A 41 -18.77 1.17 -12.75
C ILE A 41 -17.95 2.44 -13.00
N PHE A 42 -16.70 2.30 -13.48
CA PHE A 42 -15.84 3.43 -13.84
C PHE A 42 -15.77 3.71 -15.34
N ASP A 43 -16.61 3.05 -16.15
CA ASP A 43 -16.77 3.40 -17.57
C ASP A 43 -17.47 4.77 -17.66
N PRO A 44 -16.89 5.77 -18.35
CA PRO A 44 -17.50 7.09 -18.53
C PRO A 44 -18.88 7.05 -19.20
N SER A 45 -19.16 6.02 -20.01
CA SER A 45 -20.44 5.83 -20.69
C SER A 45 -21.56 5.33 -19.78
N THR A 46 -21.23 4.83 -18.58
CA THR A 46 -22.23 4.39 -17.59
C THR A 46 -22.95 5.60 -16.99
N ASP A 47 -24.28 5.56 -17.02
CA ASP A 47 -25.16 6.57 -16.41
C ASP A 47 -24.81 6.81 -14.91
N PRO A 48 -24.71 8.07 -14.45
CA PRO A 48 -24.33 8.37 -13.07
C PRO A 48 -25.28 7.81 -11.99
N LEU A 49 -26.60 7.76 -12.23
CA LEU A 49 -27.53 7.20 -11.24
C LEU A 49 -27.37 5.68 -11.17
N LYS A 50 -27.18 5.03 -12.32
CA LYS A 50 -26.83 3.61 -12.39
C LYS A 50 -25.52 3.33 -11.64
N ARG A 51 -24.49 4.17 -11.83
CA ARG A 51 -23.21 4.09 -11.10
C ARG A 51 -23.42 4.18 -9.59
N GLY A 52 -24.27 5.10 -9.12
CA GLY A 52 -24.63 5.22 -7.70
C GLY A 52 -25.27 3.95 -7.14
N SER A 53 -26.21 3.35 -7.88
CA SER A 53 -26.84 2.08 -7.45
C SER A 53 -25.84 0.92 -7.42
N MET A 54 -24.94 0.85 -8.40
CA MET A 54 -23.87 -0.17 -8.43
C MET A 54 -22.92 0.01 -7.25
N TRP A 55 -22.55 1.26 -6.94
CA TRP A 55 -21.71 1.61 -5.80
C TRP A 55 -22.35 1.14 -4.49
N THR A 56 -23.61 1.49 -4.24
CA THR A 56 -24.32 1.04 -3.02
C THR A 56 -24.34 -0.47 -2.89
N THR A 57 -24.63 -1.18 -3.98
CA THR A 57 -24.67 -2.65 -3.97
C THR A 57 -23.29 -3.25 -3.66
N MET A 58 -22.23 -2.74 -4.29
CA MET A 58 -20.85 -3.15 -4.06
C MET A 58 -20.44 -2.89 -2.60
N CYS A 59 -20.70 -1.70 -2.07
CA CYS A 59 -20.35 -1.35 -0.69
C CYS A 59 -21.05 -2.24 0.33
N SER A 60 -22.33 -2.55 0.14
CA SER A 60 -23.05 -3.46 1.06
C SER A 60 -22.43 -4.86 1.10
N HIS A 61 -22.06 -5.43 -0.05
CA HIS A 61 -21.38 -6.73 -0.09
C HIS A 61 -19.98 -6.68 0.51
N GLY A 62 -19.24 -5.59 0.24
CA GLY A 62 -17.92 -5.35 0.81
C GLY A 62 -17.96 -5.28 2.33
N GLU A 63 -18.88 -4.50 2.89
CA GLU A 63 -19.08 -4.36 4.33
C GLU A 63 -19.43 -5.70 4.99
N ASP A 64 -20.34 -6.48 4.40
CA ASP A 64 -20.71 -7.81 4.90
C ASP A 64 -19.50 -8.75 4.98
N LEU A 65 -18.66 -8.75 3.95
CA LEU A 65 -17.47 -9.61 3.89
C LEU A 65 -16.37 -9.15 4.84
N VAL A 66 -16.10 -7.84 4.92
CA VAL A 66 -15.11 -7.29 5.86
C VAL A 66 -15.50 -7.61 7.29
N ASN A 67 -16.78 -7.41 7.65
CA ASN A 67 -17.29 -7.74 8.97
C ASN A 67 -17.20 -9.22 9.33
N LYS A 68 -17.31 -10.08 8.32
CA LYS A 68 -17.23 -11.52 8.51
C LYS A 68 -15.79 -12.03 8.58
N TYR A 69 -14.85 -11.33 7.94
CA TYR A 69 -13.50 -11.84 7.70
C TYR A 69 -12.42 -10.84 8.11
N ALA A 70 -12.05 -9.93 7.21
CA ALA A 70 -11.01 -8.91 7.40
C ALA A 70 -11.09 -7.87 6.28
N TRP A 71 -10.32 -6.79 6.43
CA TRP A 71 -10.20 -5.71 5.45
C TRP A 71 -9.68 -6.13 4.07
N ALA A 72 -8.84 -7.17 4.00
CA ALA A 72 -8.23 -7.65 2.76
C ALA A 72 -8.36 -9.16 2.59
N VAL A 73 -8.51 -9.60 1.33
CA VAL A 73 -8.62 -11.02 0.96
C VAL A 73 -7.22 -11.59 0.69
N PRO A 74 -6.72 -12.56 1.47
CA PRO A 74 -5.52 -13.30 1.09
C PRO A 74 -5.80 -14.13 -0.16
N ASN A 75 -4.91 -14.09 -1.15
CA ASN A 75 -4.91 -15.04 -2.26
C ASN A 75 -3.76 -16.05 -2.11
N HIS A 76 -3.73 -17.06 -2.98
CA HIS A 76 -2.71 -18.10 -2.91
C HIS A 76 -1.29 -17.54 -3.05
N GLU A 77 -1.05 -16.60 -3.97
CA GLU A 77 0.29 -16.01 -4.17
C GLU A 77 0.77 -15.26 -2.92
N ALA A 78 -0.11 -14.50 -2.25
CA ALA A 78 0.18 -13.79 -1.02
C ALA A 78 0.61 -14.76 0.10
N ILE A 79 -0.14 -15.84 0.30
CA ILE A 79 0.18 -16.87 1.31
C ILE A 79 1.55 -17.52 1.02
N GLU A 80 1.83 -17.86 -0.24
CA GLU A 80 3.11 -18.46 -0.63
C GLU A 80 4.30 -17.51 -0.48
N VAL A 81 4.08 -16.20 -0.56
CA VAL A 81 5.13 -15.21 -0.28
C VAL A 81 5.35 -15.06 1.22
N CYS A 82 4.29 -14.98 2.03
CA CYS A 82 4.41 -14.95 3.49
C CYS A 82 5.16 -16.17 4.04
N LYS A 83 4.93 -17.38 3.48
CA LYS A 83 5.67 -18.60 3.84
C LYS A 83 7.20 -18.46 3.72
N LYS A 84 7.68 -17.67 2.77
CA LYS A 84 9.13 -17.49 2.55
C LYS A 84 9.76 -16.47 3.50
N LEU A 85 8.93 -15.80 4.29
CA LEU A 85 9.29 -14.69 5.17
C LEU A 85 9.01 -15.01 6.64
N GLU A 86 8.73 -16.27 6.98
CA GLU A 86 8.52 -16.70 8.36
C GLU A 86 9.83 -16.64 9.19
N PRO A 87 9.74 -16.42 10.52
CA PRO A 87 8.52 -16.23 11.31
C PRO A 87 7.89 -14.84 11.10
N ILE A 88 6.56 -14.73 11.27
CA ILE A 88 5.80 -13.49 11.08
C ILE A 88 5.24 -12.97 12.41
N VAL A 89 5.34 -11.67 12.62
CA VAL A 89 4.58 -10.95 13.65
C VAL A 89 3.58 -10.02 12.97
N GLU A 90 2.29 -10.21 13.23
CA GLU A 90 1.21 -9.34 12.75
C GLU A 90 0.77 -8.41 13.90
N VAL A 91 0.70 -7.10 13.64
CA VAL A 91 0.20 -6.11 14.60
C VAL A 91 -1.00 -5.40 13.99
N GLY A 92 -2.05 -5.18 14.80
CA GLY A 92 -3.35 -4.72 14.29
C GLY A 92 -4.11 -5.83 13.58
N ALA A 93 -4.03 -7.06 14.10
CA ALA A 93 -4.57 -8.26 13.46
C ALA A 93 -6.10 -8.30 13.38
N GLY A 94 -6.80 -7.43 14.11
CA GLY A 94 -8.24 -7.49 14.29
C GLY A 94 -8.67 -8.87 14.81
N GLN A 95 -9.53 -9.55 14.05
CA GLN A 95 -10.00 -10.90 14.39
C GLN A 95 -9.00 -12.01 14.00
N GLY A 96 -7.81 -11.68 13.48
CA GLY A 96 -6.76 -12.64 13.15
C GLY A 96 -7.05 -13.48 11.90
N TYR A 97 -7.78 -12.94 10.92
CA TYR A 97 -8.12 -13.70 9.70
C TYR A 97 -6.88 -14.08 8.89
N TRP A 98 -5.96 -13.13 8.67
CA TRP A 98 -4.69 -13.37 8.00
C TRP A 98 -3.84 -14.36 8.79
N GLY A 99 -3.66 -14.12 10.10
CA GLY A 99 -3.04 -15.06 11.02
C GLY A 99 -3.54 -16.49 10.89
N ARG A 100 -4.87 -16.71 10.93
CA ARG A 100 -5.47 -18.03 10.76
C ARG A 100 -5.20 -18.65 9.38
N CYS A 101 -5.26 -17.86 8.31
CA CYS A 101 -4.97 -18.37 6.96
C CYS A 101 -3.50 -18.79 6.83
N LEU A 102 -2.59 -18.02 7.43
CA LEU A 102 -1.15 -18.28 7.41
C LEU A 102 -0.80 -19.49 8.29
N GLU A 103 -1.31 -19.57 9.52
CA GLU A 103 -1.12 -20.73 10.41
C GLU A 103 -1.68 -22.01 9.75
N GLY A 104 -2.88 -21.94 9.16
CA GLY A 104 -3.48 -23.05 8.44
C GLY A 104 -2.68 -23.49 7.21
N ALA A 105 -1.84 -22.60 6.67
CA ALA A 105 -0.91 -22.91 5.59
C ALA A 105 0.47 -23.40 6.08
N GLY A 106 0.66 -23.50 7.40
CA GLY A 106 1.90 -23.96 8.05
C GLY A 106 2.93 -22.87 8.32
N VAL A 107 2.54 -21.59 8.26
CA VAL A 107 3.42 -20.45 8.55
C VAL A 107 3.53 -20.24 10.05
N GLU A 108 4.74 -20.04 10.56
CA GLU A 108 4.94 -19.57 11.94
C GLU A 108 4.53 -18.09 12.05
N ILE A 109 3.44 -17.81 12.77
CA ILE A 109 2.90 -16.45 12.94
C ILE A 109 2.37 -16.20 14.36
N LYS A 110 2.65 -15.00 14.89
CA LYS A 110 2.02 -14.44 16.09
C LYS A 110 1.27 -13.17 15.73
N SER A 111 -0.01 -13.10 16.09
CA SER A 111 -0.87 -11.96 15.78
C SER A 111 -1.26 -11.21 17.05
N TYR A 112 -1.11 -9.90 17.03
CA TYR A 112 -1.41 -8.98 18.13
C TYR A 112 -2.43 -7.95 17.71
N ASP A 113 -3.29 -7.58 18.65
CA ASP A 113 -4.21 -6.46 18.52
C ASP A 113 -4.42 -5.82 19.90
N VAL A 114 -4.71 -4.52 19.94
CA VAL A 114 -4.99 -3.79 21.19
C VAL A 114 -6.17 -4.40 21.96
N SER A 115 -7.05 -5.11 21.26
CA SER A 115 -8.02 -6.00 21.85
C SER A 115 -7.78 -7.42 21.37
N ALA A 116 -7.49 -8.35 22.30
CA ALA A 116 -7.44 -9.78 21.97
C ALA A 116 -8.78 -10.33 21.43
N GLU A 117 -9.88 -9.56 21.50
CA GLU A 117 -11.16 -9.89 20.88
C GLU A 117 -11.29 -9.40 19.41
N GLY A 118 -10.37 -8.55 18.93
CA GLY A 118 -10.33 -7.97 17.59
C GLY A 118 -11.38 -6.87 17.31
N GLY A 119 -11.12 -6.04 16.29
CA GLY A 119 -12.07 -5.04 15.77
C GLY A 119 -13.13 -5.64 14.82
N LEU A 120 -14.41 -5.28 15.02
CA LEU A 120 -15.53 -5.52 14.09
C LEU A 120 -16.10 -4.17 13.66
N ILE A 121 -16.39 -3.95 12.38
CA ILE A 121 -17.17 -2.77 11.97
C ILE A 121 -18.63 -3.01 12.43
N GLY A 122 -19.09 -2.28 13.45
CA GLY A 122 -20.51 -2.25 13.85
C GLY A 122 -21.03 -3.34 14.82
N GLY A 123 -20.22 -4.30 15.28
CA GLY A 123 -20.62 -5.36 16.27
C GLY A 123 -21.62 -6.40 15.71
N LYS A 124 -21.87 -7.61 16.24
CA LYS A 124 -21.64 -8.32 17.51
C LYS A 124 -21.00 -9.71 17.28
N LYS A 125 -20.32 -10.19 18.32
CA LYS A 125 -19.67 -11.50 18.50
C LYS A 125 -20.41 -12.70 17.89
N LYS A 126 -19.69 -13.55 17.16
CA LYS A 126 -20.01 -14.98 17.02
C LYS A 126 -18.95 -15.79 17.75
N LYS A 127 -19.36 -16.57 18.76
CA LYS A 127 -18.48 -17.57 19.40
C LYS A 127 -18.16 -18.67 18.38
N GLY A 128 -17.09 -18.50 17.61
CA GLY A 128 -16.47 -19.56 16.82
C GLY A 128 -15.55 -20.40 17.69
N LYS A 129 -15.54 -21.72 17.47
CA LYS A 129 -14.60 -22.63 18.12
C LYS A 129 -13.15 -22.25 17.75
N GLU A 130 -12.34 -22.14 18.79
CA GLU A 130 -10.94 -21.71 18.84
C GLU A 130 -10.01 -22.61 18.00
N SER A 131 -9.12 -22.00 17.23
CA SER A 131 -7.81 -22.59 16.90
C SER A 131 -6.73 -21.52 16.83
N PHE A 132 -6.99 -20.41 16.13
CA PHE A 132 -6.06 -19.28 16.05
C PHE A 132 -6.30 -18.26 17.16
N ARG A 133 -5.26 -17.86 17.87
CA ARG A 133 -5.32 -16.92 19.00
C ARG A 133 -4.66 -15.60 18.64
N VAL A 134 -5.42 -14.51 18.70
CA VAL A 134 -4.88 -13.15 18.72
C VAL A 134 -4.48 -12.82 20.16
N LEU A 135 -3.27 -12.29 20.33
CA LEU A 135 -2.73 -11.84 21.60
C LEU A 135 -3.02 -10.36 21.80
N GLU A 136 -3.15 -9.93 23.05
CA GLU A 136 -3.31 -8.51 23.36
C GLU A 136 -1.96 -7.82 23.24
N GLY A 137 -1.88 -6.72 22.50
CA GLY A 137 -0.66 -5.94 22.33
C GLY A 137 -0.79 -4.84 21.27
N ASP A 138 -0.04 -3.77 21.45
CA ASP A 138 0.14 -2.69 20.47
C ASP A 138 1.51 -2.81 19.78
N SER A 139 1.98 -1.75 19.11
CA SER A 139 3.28 -1.76 18.44
C SER A 139 4.48 -2.03 19.37
N SER A 140 4.33 -1.86 20.69
CA SER A 140 5.41 -2.07 21.66
C SER A 140 5.86 -3.53 21.75
N VAL A 141 5.01 -4.49 21.34
CA VAL A 141 5.39 -5.92 21.30
C VAL A 141 6.59 -6.15 20.37
N LEU A 142 6.79 -5.30 19.36
CA LEU A 142 7.91 -5.41 18.42
C LEU A 142 9.28 -5.18 19.06
N LEU A 143 9.32 -4.60 20.27
CA LEU A 143 10.55 -4.40 21.05
C LEU A 143 10.98 -5.67 21.82
N GLU A 144 10.14 -6.70 21.86
CA GLU A 144 10.44 -7.94 22.57
C GLU A 144 11.45 -8.79 21.77
N GLU A 145 12.41 -9.43 22.47
CA GLU A 145 13.47 -10.25 21.85
C GLU A 145 12.92 -11.37 20.96
N GLU A 146 11.71 -11.87 21.26
CA GLU A 146 11.08 -12.93 20.46
C GLU A 146 10.73 -12.50 19.03
N HIS A 147 10.66 -11.20 18.74
CA HIS A 147 10.30 -10.66 17.43
C HIS A 147 11.48 -10.04 16.67
N GLU A 148 12.69 -10.06 17.23
CA GLU A 148 13.88 -9.43 16.63
C GLU A 148 14.17 -9.95 15.21
N ASN A 149 13.88 -11.23 14.96
CA ASN A 149 14.08 -11.90 13.68
C ASN A 149 12.79 -12.15 12.89
N SER A 150 11.65 -11.63 13.35
CA SER A 150 10.37 -11.78 12.68
C SER A 150 10.23 -10.81 11.50
N THR A 151 9.45 -11.21 10.49
CA THR A 151 8.91 -10.30 9.49
C THR A 151 7.66 -9.63 10.06
N LEU A 152 7.59 -8.30 10.01
CA LEU A 152 6.40 -7.55 10.41
C LEU A 152 5.34 -7.63 9.31
N LEU A 153 4.09 -7.96 9.65
CA LEU A 153 2.93 -7.89 8.77
C LEU A 153 1.95 -6.83 9.28
N LEU A 154 1.59 -5.91 8.40
CA LEU A 154 0.60 -4.85 8.64
C LEU A 154 -0.50 -4.92 7.58
N CYS A 155 -1.76 -5.04 7.99
CA CYS A 155 -2.91 -5.06 7.09
C CYS A 155 -3.85 -3.91 7.44
N PHE A 156 -3.96 -2.92 6.54
CA PHE A 156 -4.79 -1.72 6.72
C PHE A 156 -4.49 -1.03 8.07
N PRO A 157 -3.21 -0.73 8.37
CA PRO A 157 -2.81 -0.33 9.72
C PRO A 157 -3.50 0.94 10.23
N ASP A 158 -3.94 1.83 9.34
CA ASP A 158 -4.45 3.15 9.74
C ASP A 158 -5.92 3.42 9.34
N GLU A 159 -6.65 2.44 8.81
CA GLU A 159 -8.06 2.62 8.38
C GLU A 159 -8.98 3.00 9.56
N ASP A 160 -8.73 2.43 10.74
CA ASP A 160 -9.53 2.64 11.96
C ASP A 160 -8.86 3.60 12.97
N SER A 161 -7.94 4.48 12.54
CA SER A 161 -7.27 5.41 13.48
C SER A 161 -8.28 6.40 14.09
N ILE A 162 -8.65 6.24 15.37
CA ILE A 162 -9.69 7.04 16.04
C ILE A 162 -9.14 8.37 16.57
N ASP A 163 -7.86 8.40 16.96
CA ASP A 163 -7.20 9.54 17.61
C ASP A 163 -6.19 10.27 16.71
N GLY A 164 -6.13 9.88 15.43
CA GLY A 164 -5.17 10.41 14.46
C GLY A 164 -3.75 9.88 14.64
N THR A 165 -3.55 8.87 15.49
CA THR A 165 -2.26 8.16 15.56
C THR A 165 -2.18 7.09 14.47
N SER A 166 -1.01 6.98 13.85
CA SER A 166 -0.75 5.94 12.84
C SER A 166 -0.12 4.72 13.50
N LEU A 167 -0.87 3.62 13.54
CA LEU A 167 -0.33 2.32 13.96
C LEU A 167 0.82 1.90 13.05
N GLY A 168 0.71 2.19 11.75
CA GLY A 168 1.77 1.90 10.78
C GLY A 168 3.10 2.54 11.16
N LEU A 169 3.08 3.85 11.49
CA LEU A 169 4.26 4.57 11.96
C LEU A 169 4.79 4.02 13.26
N SER A 170 3.93 3.83 14.28
CA SER A 170 4.38 3.31 15.57
C SER A 170 4.97 1.90 15.46
N CYS A 171 4.47 1.07 14.54
CA CYS A 171 5.09 -0.21 14.24
C CYS A 171 6.44 -0.04 13.56
N LEU A 172 6.56 0.85 12.57
CA LEU A 172 7.81 1.08 11.86
C LEU A 172 8.93 1.60 12.79
N GLU A 173 8.58 2.46 13.75
CA GLU A 173 9.48 3.00 14.78
C GLU A 173 9.98 1.93 15.74
N ASN A 174 9.11 1.02 16.16
CA ASN A 174 9.44 -0.04 17.11
C ASN A 174 10.02 -1.30 16.47
N PHE A 175 9.90 -1.47 15.15
CA PHE A 175 10.30 -2.69 14.47
C PHE A 175 11.81 -2.71 14.20
N PRO A 176 12.59 -3.61 14.83
CA PRO A 176 14.03 -3.72 14.57
C PRO A 176 14.34 -4.59 13.34
N GLY A 177 13.37 -5.41 12.91
CA GLY A 177 13.58 -6.45 11.91
C GLY A 177 13.88 -5.91 10.50
N THR A 178 14.17 -6.83 9.60
CA THR A 178 14.67 -6.51 8.26
C THR A 178 13.59 -6.54 7.18
N HIS A 179 12.50 -7.27 7.39
CA HIS A 179 11.46 -7.46 6.38
C HIS A 179 10.09 -7.01 6.90
N LEU A 180 9.34 -6.33 6.04
CA LEU A 180 8.00 -5.85 6.32
C LEU A 180 7.06 -6.25 5.18
N ILE A 181 5.88 -6.76 5.52
CA ILE A 181 4.77 -7.05 4.63
C ILE A 181 3.70 -6.00 4.90
N HIS A 182 3.40 -5.17 3.90
CA HIS A 182 2.31 -4.20 3.96
C HIS A 182 1.18 -4.65 3.05
N ILE A 183 -0.01 -4.82 3.61
CA ILE A 183 -1.26 -5.14 2.91
C ILE A 183 -2.14 -3.90 2.93
N GLY A 184 -2.33 -3.30 1.76
CA GLY A 184 -3.03 -2.03 1.62
C GLY A 184 -2.81 -1.38 0.25
N GLU A 185 -3.21 -0.13 0.15
CA GLU A 185 -2.99 0.75 -0.99
C GLU A 185 -1.65 1.50 -0.81
N LEU A 186 -0.95 1.77 -1.92
CA LEU A 186 0.32 2.49 -1.95
C LEU A 186 0.25 3.66 -2.91
N TYR A 187 1.07 4.67 -2.68
CA TYR A 187 1.34 5.69 -3.68
C TYR A 187 2.11 5.11 -4.89
N PRO A 188 1.76 5.50 -6.13
CA PRO A 188 0.57 6.28 -6.49
C PRO A 188 -0.68 5.40 -6.51
N SER A 189 -1.76 5.86 -5.85
CA SER A 189 -3.07 5.23 -5.97
C SER A 189 -3.76 5.62 -7.29
N SER A 190 -4.72 4.81 -7.75
CA SER A 190 -5.62 5.18 -8.85
C SER A 190 -6.66 6.25 -8.48
N LEU A 191 -6.75 6.61 -7.20
CA LEU A 191 -7.63 7.66 -6.72
C LEU A 191 -7.08 9.05 -7.08
N PRO A 192 -7.94 10.02 -7.41
CA PRO A 192 -7.49 11.36 -7.74
C PRO A 192 -6.82 12.03 -6.53
N VAL A 193 -5.90 12.97 -6.78
CA VAL A 193 -5.18 13.75 -5.76
C VAL A 193 -6.14 14.43 -4.78
N SER A 194 -7.32 14.84 -5.26
CA SER A 194 -8.37 15.46 -4.43
C SER A 194 -9.08 14.49 -3.49
N GLN A 195 -8.80 13.19 -3.56
CA GLN A 195 -9.38 12.16 -2.71
C GLN A 195 -8.30 11.56 -1.80
N ALA A 196 -7.44 10.71 -2.34
CA ALA A 196 -6.48 9.95 -1.55
C ALA A 196 -5.32 9.43 -2.43
N PRO A 197 -4.33 10.28 -2.78
CA PRO A 197 -3.24 9.90 -3.69
C PRO A 197 -2.34 8.78 -3.12
N PHE A 198 -2.29 8.63 -1.79
CA PHE A 198 -1.61 7.56 -1.08
C PHE A 198 -2.51 6.33 -0.86
N GLY A 199 -3.78 6.35 -1.29
CA GLY A 199 -4.78 5.38 -0.89
C GLY A 199 -5.35 5.66 0.50
N ARG A 200 -6.20 4.78 1.00
CA ARG A 200 -6.98 4.99 2.24
C ARG A 200 -6.50 4.18 3.45
N THR A 201 -5.69 3.15 3.21
CA THR A 201 -5.44 2.07 4.17
C THR A 201 -4.26 2.31 5.11
N SER A 202 -3.36 3.23 4.74
CA SER A 202 -2.22 3.64 5.54
C SER A 202 -1.93 5.12 5.34
N THR A 203 -1.38 5.76 6.36
CA THR A 203 -1.12 7.20 6.33
C THR A 203 -0.03 7.57 5.32
N PRO A 204 -0.10 8.77 4.71
CA PRO A 204 0.98 9.29 3.88
C PRO A 204 2.33 9.27 4.60
N GLU A 205 2.35 9.64 5.88
CA GLU A 205 3.55 9.69 6.71
C GLU A 205 4.18 8.31 6.89
N PHE A 206 3.36 7.27 7.15
CA PHE A 206 3.83 5.89 7.17
C PHE A 206 4.45 5.48 5.83
N GLN A 207 3.78 5.76 4.71
CA GLN A 207 4.29 5.35 3.39
C GLN A 207 5.59 6.06 3.03
N VAL A 208 5.72 7.34 3.36
CA VAL A 208 6.97 8.09 3.21
C VAL A 208 8.06 7.44 4.07
N ALA A 209 7.82 7.24 5.37
CA ALA A 209 8.79 6.63 6.27
C ALA A 209 9.20 5.21 5.84
N LEU A 210 8.24 4.38 5.42
CA LEU A 210 8.48 3.05 4.88
C LEU A 210 9.38 3.13 3.64
N SER A 211 9.05 4.01 2.69
CA SER A 211 9.86 4.19 1.48
C SER A 211 11.24 4.77 1.75
N THR A 212 11.41 5.54 2.84
CA THR A 212 12.69 6.11 3.27
C THR A 212 13.60 5.05 3.87
N SER A 213 13.09 4.21 4.77
CA SER A 213 13.91 3.23 5.49
C SER A 213 13.98 1.85 4.82
N PHE A 214 13.08 1.56 3.87
CA PHE A 214 12.97 0.27 3.20
C PHE A 214 12.88 0.45 1.68
N HIS A 215 13.25 -0.59 0.94
CA HIS A 215 13.02 -0.71 -0.49
C HIS A 215 12.06 -1.87 -0.74
N CYS A 216 11.16 -1.70 -1.71
CA CYS A 216 10.16 -2.69 -2.03
C CYS A 216 10.78 -3.80 -2.89
N LEU A 217 10.58 -5.06 -2.51
CA LEU A 217 11.07 -6.24 -3.23
C LEU A 217 10.00 -6.84 -4.16
N LYS A 218 8.72 -6.75 -3.77
CA LYS A 218 7.62 -7.38 -4.52
C LYS A 218 6.30 -6.69 -4.21
N VAL A 219 5.43 -6.62 -5.21
CA VAL A 219 4.04 -6.19 -5.08
C VAL A 219 3.15 -7.25 -5.73
N ILE A 220 2.11 -7.68 -5.02
CA ILE A 220 1.15 -8.70 -5.44
C ILE A 220 -0.24 -8.08 -5.40
N PRO A 221 -0.99 -8.05 -6.52
CA PRO A 221 -2.37 -7.62 -6.49
C PRO A 221 -3.21 -8.62 -5.69
N LEU A 222 -4.02 -8.11 -4.75
CA LEU A 222 -4.98 -8.92 -4.02
C LEU A 222 -6.36 -8.87 -4.69
N PRO A 223 -7.23 -9.87 -4.45
CA PRO A 223 -8.65 -9.75 -4.73
C PRO A 223 -9.20 -8.51 -4.03
N ARG A 224 -9.88 -7.66 -4.80
CA ARG A 224 -10.26 -6.31 -4.38
C ARG A 224 -11.48 -5.82 -5.13
N TRP A 225 -12.21 -4.87 -4.57
CA TRP A 225 -13.30 -4.21 -5.27
C TRP A 225 -12.75 -3.27 -6.37
N PRO A 226 -13.53 -2.96 -7.42
CA PRO A 226 -13.06 -2.10 -8.51
C PRO A 226 -12.48 -0.75 -8.09
N HIS A 227 -12.92 -0.21 -6.95
CA HIS A 227 -12.56 1.11 -6.44
C HIS A 227 -11.32 1.11 -5.53
N GLU A 228 -10.76 -0.06 -5.27
CA GLU A 228 -9.59 -0.25 -4.41
C GLU A 228 -8.35 -0.57 -5.26
N SER A 229 -7.19 -0.20 -4.75
CA SER A 229 -5.88 -0.59 -5.31
C SER A 229 -5.09 -1.50 -4.37
N THR A 230 -5.78 -2.29 -3.55
CA THR A 230 -5.17 -3.12 -2.50
C THR A 230 -4.16 -4.13 -3.06
N THR A 231 -2.98 -4.17 -2.44
CA THR A 231 -1.87 -5.08 -2.75
C THR A 231 -1.28 -5.67 -1.48
N LEU A 232 -0.56 -6.78 -1.61
CA LEU A 232 0.47 -7.18 -0.65
C LEU A 232 1.82 -6.73 -1.20
N SER A 233 2.56 -5.98 -0.41
CA SER A 233 3.90 -5.49 -0.75
C SER A 233 4.93 -5.97 0.26
N VAL A 234 6.06 -6.48 -0.24
CA VAL A 234 7.18 -6.93 0.58
C VAL A 234 8.27 -5.88 0.52
N TRP A 235 8.79 -5.51 1.69
CA TRP A 235 9.77 -4.46 1.88
C TRP A 235 10.95 -5.00 2.68
N LYS A 236 12.15 -4.56 2.33
CA LYS A 236 13.38 -4.90 3.04
C LYS A 236 14.09 -3.64 3.49
N ARG A 237 14.60 -3.65 4.72
CA ARG A 237 15.31 -2.52 5.31
C ARG A 237 16.51 -2.19 4.43
N THR A 238 16.59 -0.93 4.02
CA THR A 238 17.62 -0.48 3.09
C THR A 238 18.91 -0.24 3.83
N GLN A 239 20.01 -0.73 3.27
CA GLN A 239 21.34 -0.33 3.71
C GLN A 239 21.67 1.01 3.06
N THR A 240 22.35 1.89 3.79
CA THR A 240 22.90 3.11 3.24
C THR A 240 24.39 2.97 3.00
N VAL A 241 24.89 3.72 2.03
CA VAL A 241 26.31 3.86 1.73
C VAL A 241 26.63 5.35 1.70
N ALA A 242 27.70 5.73 2.38
CA ALA A 242 28.19 7.10 2.33
C ALA A 242 28.98 7.34 1.03
N ILE A 243 28.76 8.51 0.44
CA ILE A 243 29.58 9.07 -0.63
C ILE A 243 30.23 10.32 -0.06
N THR A 244 31.56 10.34 -0.10
CA THR A 244 32.36 11.51 0.30
C THR A 244 32.69 12.32 -0.95
N PHE A 245 32.34 13.60 -0.92
CA PHE A 245 32.69 14.59 -1.92
C PHE A 245 33.86 15.39 -1.36
N GLU A 246 35.02 15.29 -2.03
CA GLU A 246 36.23 16.01 -1.63
C GLU A 246 35.99 17.53 -1.74
N GLY A 247 36.28 18.26 -0.66
CA GLY A 247 36.24 19.73 -0.65
C GLY A 247 37.31 20.32 -1.58
N ASP A 248 37.10 21.55 -2.07
CA ASP A 248 38.05 22.16 -2.99
C ASP A 248 39.37 22.50 -2.26
N SER A 249 40.46 21.82 -2.63
CA SER A 249 41.75 21.90 -1.91
C SER A 249 42.40 23.29 -1.89
N ASP A 250 41.89 24.22 -2.71
CA ASP A 250 42.33 25.61 -2.80
C ASP A 250 41.56 26.55 -1.85
N ASP A 251 40.46 26.11 -1.23
CA ASP A 251 39.73 26.84 -0.19
C ASP A 251 39.85 26.11 1.16
N GLU A 252 40.63 26.66 2.10
CA GLU A 252 40.90 26.06 3.42
C GLU A 252 39.65 25.90 4.31
N ASP A 253 38.52 26.49 3.91
CA ASP A 253 37.22 26.43 4.58
C ASP A 253 36.25 25.40 3.95
N ASP A 254 36.63 24.75 2.84
CA ASP A 254 35.83 23.74 2.14
C ASP A 254 36.16 22.34 2.70
N GLU A 255 35.29 21.83 3.58
CA GLU A 255 35.43 20.50 4.19
C GLU A 255 34.83 19.41 3.28
N ASP A 256 35.31 18.17 3.41
CA ASP A 256 34.71 17.03 2.73
C ASP A 256 33.23 16.87 3.15
N GLU A 257 32.32 16.78 2.19
CA GLU A 257 30.91 16.54 2.43
C GLU A 257 30.59 15.04 2.33
N GLU A 258 29.91 14.46 3.33
CA GLU A 258 29.49 13.06 3.33
C GLU A 258 27.97 12.96 3.22
N GLU A 259 27.48 12.29 2.19
CA GLU A 259 26.05 12.07 1.97
C GLU A 259 25.71 10.57 1.96
N GLU A 260 24.62 10.20 2.64
CA GLU A 260 24.14 8.82 2.67
C GLU A 260 23.13 8.52 1.55
N TYR A 261 23.47 7.53 0.72
CA TYR A 261 22.63 7.03 -0.36
C TYR A 261 22.12 5.63 -0.08
N LYS A 262 20.92 5.31 -0.58
CA LYS A 262 20.38 3.95 -0.51
C LYS A 262 21.18 3.00 -1.39
N TYR A 263 21.64 1.90 -0.80
CA TYR A 263 22.18 0.78 -1.52
C TYR A 263 21.10 -0.29 -1.72
N ILE A 264 20.71 -0.50 -2.98
CA ILE A 264 19.78 -1.55 -3.39
C ILE A 264 20.52 -2.49 -4.35
N PRO A 265 20.76 -3.75 -3.97
CA PRO A 265 21.36 -4.74 -4.86
C PRO A 265 20.54 -4.91 -6.15
N GLU A 266 21.21 -5.14 -7.29
CA GLU A 266 20.54 -5.28 -8.60
C GLU A 266 19.41 -6.33 -8.59
N GLY A 267 19.59 -7.44 -7.88
CA GLY A 267 18.57 -8.49 -7.73
C GLY A 267 17.41 -8.15 -6.78
N GLU A 268 17.49 -7.04 -6.06
CA GLU A 268 16.49 -6.53 -5.11
C GLU A 268 15.77 -5.28 -5.66
N VAL A 269 16.21 -4.76 -6.81
CA VAL A 269 15.52 -3.68 -7.51
C VAL A 269 14.16 -4.20 -7.98
N LEU A 270 13.10 -3.53 -7.54
CA LEU A 270 11.75 -3.84 -8.00
C LEU A 270 11.63 -3.55 -9.49
N ASP A 271 11.22 -4.54 -10.27
CA ASP A 271 10.91 -4.35 -11.69
C ASP A 271 9.95 -3.14 -11.87
N ASP A 272 10.35 -2.17 -12.69
CA ASP A 272 9.58 -0.97 -13.05
C ASP A 272 8.21 -1.26 -13.71
N ASN A 273 7.90 -2.53 -13.98
CA ASN A 273 6.63 -2.98 -14.56
C ASN A 273 5.39 -2.82 -13.65
N ARG A 274 5.46 -1.99 -12.61
CA ARG A 274 4.29 -1.51 -11.85
C ARG A 274 3.32 -0.71 -12.75
N CYS A 275 3.80 -0.10 -13.83
CA CYS A 275 2.95 0.44 -14.88
C CYS A 275 2.97 -0.50 -16.09
N CYS A 276 1.81 -1.06 -16.42
CA CYS A 276 1.44 -1.73 -17.68
C CYS A 276 2.60 -1.96 -18.67
N LYS A 277 2.96 -3.23 -18.94
CA LYS A 277 3.94 -3.69 -19.97
C LYS A 277 3.64 -3.23 -21.41
N ASP A 278 2.75 -2.26 -21.60
CA ASP A 278 2.08 -1.92 -22.85
C ASP A 278 1.95 -0.41 -23.07
N TRP A 279 2.82 0.41 -22.46
CA TRP A 279 2.80 1.87 -22.68
C TRP A 279 3.08 2.25 -24.15
N SER A 280 3.92 1.46 -24.83
CA SER A 280 4.36 1.74 -26.20
C SER A 280 3.30 1.42 -27.27
N THR A 281 2.30 0.59 -26.96
CA THR A 281 1.26 0.20 -27.94
C THR A 281 -0.01 1.04 -27.84
N ARG A 282 -0.30 1.64 -26.68
CA ARG A 282 -1.53 2.42 -26.44
C ARG A 282 -1.44 3.90 -26.80
N LEU A 283 -0.24 4.43 -27.08
CA LEU A 283 -0.04 5.81 -27.51
C LEU A 283 -0.05 6.00 -29.04
N LYS A 284 -0.48 5.01 -29.83
CA LYS A 284 -0.76 5.23 -31.25
C LYS A 284 -2.05 6.05 -31.41
N GLY A 285 -1.89 7.37 -31.46
CA GLY A 285 -2.97 8.31 -31.80
C GLY A 285 -3.25 9.39 -30.76
N ILE A 286 -2.57 9.36 -29.60
CA ILE A 286 -2.64 10.47 -28.64
C ILE A 286 -1.61 11.52 -29.08
N ARG A 287 -2.09 12.62 -29.67
CA ARG A 287 -1.32 13.86 -29.76
C ARG A 287 -1.32 14.50 -28.38
N MET A 288 -0.20 14.41 -27.67
CA MET A 288 0.07 15.32 -26.57
C MET A 288 0.32 16.70 -27.17
N THR A 289 -0.67 17.58 -27.09
CA THR A 289 -0.45 18.99 -27.37
C THR A 289 0.08 19.59 -26.07
N LEU A 290 1.39 19.83 -25.99
CA LEU A 290 1.90 20.77 -25.00
C LEU A 290 1.19 22.09 -25.30
N LEU A 291 0.40 22.59 -24.35
CA LEU A 291 -0.20 23.92 -24.44
C LEU A 291 0.91 24.94 -24.21
N ALA A 292 1.78 25.07 -25.21
CA ALA A 292 2.76 26.12 -25.29
C ALA A 292 2.04 27.45 -25.07
N ASP A 293 2.59 28.28 -24.18
CA ASP A 293 2.10 29.60 -23.76
C ASP A 293 1.07 29.63 -22.60
N GLU A 294 0.60 28.49 -22.07
CA GLU A 294 -0.27 28.48 -20.87
C GLU A 294 0.45 28.06 -19.57
N PHE A 295 1.58 27.36 -19.69
CA PHE A 295 2.25 26.71 -18.56
C PHE A 295 3.70 27.17 -18.40
N THR A 296 4.10 27.38 -17.16
CA THR A 296 5.47 27.74 -16.77
C THR A 296 6.07 26.63 -15.91
N VAL A 297 7.33 26.30 -16.21
CA VAL A 297 8.16 25.46 -15.34
C VAL A 297 9.00 26.38 -14.48
N ALA A 298 8.75 26.38 -13.17
CA ALA A 298 9.59 27.06 -12.20
C ALA A 298 10.57 26.03 -11.61
N LYS A 299 11.86 26.32 -11.71
CA LYS A 299 12.93 25.49 -11.18
C LYS A 299 13.55 26.20 -9.98
N TYR A 300 13.62 25.51 -8.85
CA TYR A 300 14.27 26.01 -7.65
C TYR A 300 15.48 25.14 -7.32
N PRO A 301 16.59 25.73 -6.87
CA PRO A 301 17.66 24.97 -6.23
C PRO A 301 17.10 24.19 -5.03
N PRO A 302 17.59 22.98 -4.74
CA PRO A 302 17.16 22.17 -3.60
C PRO A 302 17.38 22.88 -2.26
N SER A 303 18.43 23.71 -2.19
CA SER A 303 18.79 24.53 -1.03
C SER A 303 17.89 25.74 -0.81
N ASP A 304 17.02 26.06 -1.77
CA ASP A 304 16.13 27.21 -1.66
C ASP A 304 14.80 26.82 -0.98
N SER A 305 14.70 27.13 0.32
CA SER A 305 13.47 26.94 1.10
C SER A 305 12.24 27.66 0.51
N SER A 306 12.44 28.63 -0.39
CA SER A 306 11.36 29.32 -1.10
C SER A 306 10.67 28.38 -2.09
N GLY A 307 11.41 27.49 -2.77
CA GLY A 307 10.87 26.54 -3.74
C GLY A 307 9.93 25.53 -3.10
N LEU A 308 10.34 24.97 -1.95
CA LEU A 308 9.50 24.06 -1.17
C LEU A 308 8.25 24.76 -0.62
N LYS A 309 8.37 26.01 -0.17
CA LYS A 309 7.24 26.83 0.28
C LYS A 309 6.27 27.15 -0.85
N VAL A 310 6.77 27.45 -2.04
CA VAL A 310 5.94 27.71 -3.23
C VAL A 310 5.28 26.42 -3.70
N ALA A 311 5.99 25.30 -3.77
CA ALA A 311 5.43 23.98 -4.07
C ALA A 311 4.32 23.62 -3.07
N THR A 312 4.59 23.78 -1.78
CA THR A 312 3.61 23.52 -0.71
C THR A 312 2.40 24.44 -0.83
N ALA A 313 2.60 25.74 -1.05
CA ALA A 313 1.51 26.70 -1.23
C ALA A 313 0.68 26.42 -2.51
N LEU A 314 1.30 25.94 -3.59
CA LEU A 314 0.61 25.55 -4.81
C LEU A 314 -0.10 24.20 -4.66
N ILE A 315 0.46 23.23 -3.94
CA ILE A 315 -0.23 21.96 -3.66
C ILE A 315 -1.44 22.21 -2.74
N THR A 316 -1.31 23.10 -1.75
CA THR A 316 -2.35 23.37 -0.75
C THR A 316 -3.39 24.40 -1.18
N SER A 317 -3.06 25.35 -2.08
CA SER A 317 -4.01 26.32 -2.62
C SER A 317 -4.87 25.68 -3.72
N VAL A 318 -5.85 24.88 -3.30
CA VAL A 318 -6.78 24.21 -4.21
C VAL A 318 -7.65 25.24 -4.95
N LYS A 319 -7.21 25.67 -6.13
CA LYS A 319 -8.13 26.15 -7.17
C LYS A 319 -8.42 24.96 -8.10
N LYS A 320 -9.70 24.61 -8.17
CA LYS A 320 -10.22 23.49 -8.96
C LYS A 320 -9.93 23.74 -10.46
N GLY A 321 -9.10 22.90 -11.09
CA GLY A 321 -8.97 22.84 -12.55
C GLY A 321 -7.58 23.03 -13.14
N ASP A 322 -6.58 23.43 -12.36
CA ASP A 322 -5.24 23.71 -12.89
C ASP A 322 -4.34 22.46 -12.78
N PRO A 323 -3.67 22.01 -13.85
CA PRO A 323 -2.66 20.97 -13.73
C PRO A 323 -1.45 21.54 -12.97
N ARG A 324 -1.05 20.82 -11.92
CA ARG A 324 0.09 21.13 -11.06
C ARG A 324 0.94 19.88 -10.97
N PHE A 325 2.18 19.97 -11.43
CA PHE A 325 3.17 18.91 -11.28
C PHE A 325 4.34 19.46 -10.48
N VAL A 326 4.77 18.70 -9.47
CA VAL A 326 5.99 18.98 -8.70
C VAL A 326 6.87 17.75 -8.85
N GLN A 327 8.05 17.95 -9.38
CA GLN A 327 9.11 16.97 -9.44
C GLN A 327 10.24 17.51 -8.57
N VAL A 328 10.62 16.75 -7.54
CA VAL A 328 11.78 17.07 -6.72
C VAL A 328 12.87 16.08 -7.11
N THR A 329 14.03 16.61 -7.46
CA THR A 329 15.27 15.86 -7.64
C THR A 329 16.33 16.45 -6.69
N ASP A 330 17.46 15.77 -6.61
CA ASP A 330 18.60 16.21 -5.80
C ASP A 330 19.25 17.48 -6.36
N GLU A 331 18.93 17.86 -7.60
CA GLU A 331 19.47 19.03 -8.29
C GLU A 331 18.45 20.17 -8.43
N GLU A 332 17.14 19.88 -8.36
CA GLU A 332 16.11 20.89 -8.54
C GLU A 332 14.72 20.48 -8.02
N ILE A 333 13.94 21.48 -7.61
CA ILE A 333 12.49 21.38 -7.47
C ILE A 333 11.88 21.99 -8.74
N SER A 334 11.37 21.15 -9.62
CA SER A 334 10.67 21.51 -10.85
C SER A 334 9.16 21.57 -10.63
N ILE A 335 8.55 22.74 -10.83
CA ILE A 335 7.11 22.97 -10.67
C ILE A 335 6.51 23.37 -12.01
N ILE A 336 5.58 22.57 -12.54
CA ILE A 336 4.78 22.91 -13.72
C ILE A 336 3.41 23.40 -13.26
N CYS A 337 3.07 24.65 -13.59
CA CYS A 337 1.76 25.22 -13.29
C CYS A 337 1.36 26.27 -14.34
N GLN A 338 0.12 26.76 -14.30
CA GLN A 338 -0.29 27.86 -15.18
C GLN A 338 0.51 29.13 -14.87
N SER A 339 0.96 29.85 -15.90
CA SER A 339 1.80 31.05 -15.74
C SER A 339 1.18 32.14 -14.86
N CYS A 340 -0.16 32.20 -14.77
CA CYS A 340 -0.88 33.17 -13.94
C CYS A 340 -0.85 32.87 -12.42
N LEU A 341 -0.39 31.69 -12.01
CA LEU A 341 -0.33 31.26 -10.61
C LEU A 341 0.99 31.65 -9.91
N LEU A 342 2.03 31.94 -10.69
CA LEU A 342 3.28 32.50 -10.19
C LEU A 342 3.08 34.02 -10.04
N LYS A 343 2.91 34.50 -8.81
CA LYS A 343 2.70 35.93 -8.56
C LYS A 343 3.91 36.74 -9.04
N SER A 344 3.65 37.87 -9.69
CA SER A 344 4.66 38.84 -10.14
C SER A 344 5.48 39.36 -8.96
N GLY A 345 6.74 38.93 -8.83
CA GLY A 345 7.60 39.42 -7.76
C GLY A 345 9.00 38.82 -7.68
N GLU A 346 9.24 37.66 -8.28
CA GLU A 346 10.54 36.99 -8.21
C GLU A 346 11.10 36.81 -9.64
N ASN A 347 12.40 37.09 -9.80
CA ASN A 347 13.08 37.04 -11.10
C ASN A 347 13.23 35.58 -11.55
N PHE A 348 12.23 35.06 -12.24
CA PHE A 348 12.31 33.73 -12.85
C PHE A 348 13.17 33.79 -14.12
N THR A 349 14.14 32.88 -14.22
CA THR A 349 14.81 32.59 -15.49
C THR A 349 13.85 31.76 -16.36
N GLU A 350 13.24 32.39 -17.37
CA GLU A 350 12.52 31.67 -18.43
C GLU A 350 13.50 30.77 -19.19
N ASP A 351 13.52 29.47 -18.86
CA ASP A 351 14.25 28.50 -19.67
C ASP A 351 13.38 28.08 -20.86
N LYS A 352 13.62 28.70 -22.02
CA LYS A 352 12.92 28.43 -23.30
C LYS A 352 13.47 27.21 -24.04
N SER A 353 14.30 26.38 -23.40
CA SER A 353 15.03 25.29 -24.05
C SER A 353 14.21 24.03 -24.34
N TRP A 354 12.99 23.90 -23.81
CA TRP A 354 12.08 22.81 -24.17
C TRP A 354 11.33 23.13 -25.48
N ARG A 355 12.05 23.08 -26.61
CA ARG A 355 11.47 23.16 -27.96
C ARG A 355 11.29 21.80 -28.60
#